data_AF-U6DRD1-F1
#
_entry.id   AF-U6DRD1-F1
#
_cell.length_a   1.000
_cell.length_b   1.000
_cell.length_c   1.000
_cell.angle_alpha   90.00
_cell.angle_beta   90.00
_cell.angle_gamma   90.00
#
_symmetry.space_group_name_H-M   'P 1'
#
loop_
_entity.id
_entity.type
_entity.pdbx_description
1 polymer ?
#
loop_
_entity_poly.entity_id
_entity_poly.type
_entity_poly.pdbx_seq_one_letter_code
_entity_poly.pdbx_strand_id
1 'polypeptide(L)'
;GALSLIKNFQEEQAARLLSSETRDTLRQWHKRRTTNRTIPSVDDFQNYLRVAFQEVNSGCTGKTLLVRPYVTTEDVCQLCAEKFKVGDPEEYSLFLFVDETWQQLAEDTYPQKIKAELHSRPQPHIFHFVYKRIKNDPYGVIFQNGEEDLTTS
;
A
#
# COMPACT_ATOMS: atom_id res chain seq x y z
N GLY A 1 46.46 -42.80 14.00
CA GLY A 1 46.46 -42.10 12.69
C GLY A 1 45.69 -42.92 11.69
N ALA A 2 45.00 -42.26 10.74
CA ALA A 2 44.16 -42.77 9.63
C ALA A 2 42.65 -42.42 9.67
N LEU A 3 42.13 -41.74 10.70
CA LEU A 3 40.69 -41.40 10.78
C LEU A 3 40.34 -39.91 10.60
N SER A 4 41.27 -39.02 10.27
CA SER A 4 40.97 -37.58 10.10
C SER A 4 40.71 -37.13 8.66
N LEU A 5 40.93 -37.99 7.64
CA LEU A 5 40.85 -37.56 6.24
C LEU A 5 39.46 -37.70 5.60
N ILE A 6 38.53 -38.40 6.25
CA ILE A 6 37.22 -38.69 5.67
C ILE A 6 36.19 -37.57 5.96
N LYS A 7 36.38 -36.80 7.04
CA LYS A 7 35.47 -35.72 7.41
C LYS A 7 35.63 -34.48 6.53
N ASN A 8 36.87 -34.09 6.22
CA ASN A 8 37.11 -32.91 5.37
C ASN A 8 36.72 -33.12 3.90
N PHE A 9 36.88 -34.32 3.35
CA PHE A 9 36.55 -34.55 1.94
C PHE A 9 35.04 -34.50 1.69
N GLN A 10 34.23 -35.10 2.57
CA GLN A 10 32.77 -34.99 2.47
C GLN A 10 32.27 -33.56 2.70
N GLU A 11 32.88 -32.82 3.63
CA GLU A 11 32.48 -31.44 3.94
C GLU A 11 32.86 -30.48 2.79
N GLU A 12 34.04 -30.63 2.18
CA GLU A 12 34.42 -29.85 0.99
C GLU A 12 33.57 -30.20 -0.25
N GLN A 13 33.21 -31.46 -0.44
CA GLN A 13 32.31 -31.85 -1.53
C GLN A 13 30.88 -31.35 -1.27
N ALA A 14 30.38 -31.46 -0.04
CA ALA A 14 29.08 -30.93 0.36
C ALA A 14 29.02 -29.40 0.19
N ALA A 15 30.06 -28.67 0.59
CA ALA A 15 30.15 -27.22 0.40
C ALA A 15 30.19 -26.81 -1.08
N ARG A 16 30.87 -27.60 -1.94
CA ARG A 16 30.90 -27.36 -3.40
C ARG A 16 29.55 -27.61 -4.06
N LEU A 17 28.85 -28.69 -3.69
CA LEU A 17 27.49 -29.00 -4.16
C LEU A 17 26.47 -27.97 -3.66
N LEU A 18 26.54 -27.58 -2.38
CA LEU A 18 25.75 -26.47 -1.82
C LEU A 18 26.05 -25.16 -2.55
N SER A 19 27.29 -24.88 -2.97
CA SER A 19 27.61 -23.67 -3.73
C SER A 19 26.95 -23.65 -5.11
N SER A 20 26.86 -24.80 -5.79
CA SER A 20 26.18 -24.95 -7.07
C SER A 20 24.68 -24.74 -6.91
N GLU A 21 24.07 -25.43 -5.96
CA GLU A 21 22.64 -25.35 -5.68
C GLU A 21 22.24 -23.96 -5.15
N THR A 22 23.09 -23.31 -4.34
CA THR A 22 22.91 -21.92 -3.89
C THR A 22 23.02 -20.94 -5.06
N ARG A 23 23.95 -21.16 -5.99
CA ARG A 23 24.07 -20.34 -7.21
C ARG A 23 22.87 -20.56 -8.14
N ASP A 24 22.35 -21.77 -8.24
CA ASP A 24 21.19 -22.10 -9.07
C ASP A 24 19.90 -21.57 -8.47
N THR A 25 19.70 -21.67 -7.15
CA THR A 25 18.57 -21.04 -6.46
C THR A 25 18.67 -19.52 -6.50
N LEU A 26 19.86 -18.93 -6.42
CA LEU A 26 20.08 -17.49 -6.65
C LEU A 26 19.78 -17.08 -8.10
N ARG A 27 20.23 -17.87 -9.08
CA ARG A 27 19.93 -17.66 -10.51
C ARG A 27 18.44 -17.81 -10.79
N GLN A 28 17.78 -18.80 -10.21
CA GLN A 28 16.33 -19.02 -10.33
C GLN A 28 15.55 -17.93 -9.61
N TRP A 29 15.99 -17.48 -8.44
CA TRP A 29 15.39 -16.36 -7.72
C TRP A 29 15.55 -15.04 -8.49
N HIS A 30 16.74 -14.79 -9.02
CA HIS A 30 16.99 -13.64 -9.88
C HIS A 30 16.16 -13.73 -11.15
N LYS A 31 16.16 -14.88 -11.85
CA LYS A 31 15.34 -15.14 -13.05
C LYS A 31 13.84 -14.96 -12.77
N ARG A 32 13.30 -15.49 -11.67
CA ARG A 32 11.90 -15.24 -11.27
C ARG A 32 11.61 -13.74 -11.09
N ARG A 33 12.59 -12.95 -10.65
CA ARG A 33 12.44 -11.50 -10.50
C ARG A 33 12.72 -10.68 -11.76
N THR A 34 13.55 -11.17 -12.69
CA THR A 34 14.03 -10.39 -13.84
C THR A 34 13.58 -10.90 -15.20
N THR A 35 13.06 -12.14 -15.31
CA THR A 35 12.84 -12.77 -16.62
C THR A 35 11.56 -12.33 -17.34
N ASN A 36 10.65 -11.58 -16.73
CA ASN A 36 9.39 -11.15 -17.36
C ASN A 36 8.71 -9.96 -16.68
N ARG A 37 9.47 -9.05 -16.08
CA ARG A 37 8.90 -7.77 -15.63
C ARG A 37 9.60 -6.67 -16.41
N THR A 38 8.89 -6.10 -17.38
CA THR A 38 9.21 -4.79 -17.94
C THR A 38 9.59 -3.90 -16.77
N ILE A 39 10.81 -3.36 -16.79
CA ILE A 39 11.25 -2.41 -15.76
C ILE A 39 10.16 -1.35 -15.68
N PRO A 40 9.48 -1.18 -14.54
CA PRO A 40 8.38 -0.23 -14.46
C PRO A 40 8.90 1.14 -14.86
N SER A 41 8.27 1.73 -15.86
CA SER A 41 8.54 3.08 -16.31
C SER A 41 8.11 4.07 -15.24
N VAL A 42 8.58 5.32 -15.33
CA VAL A 42 8.10 6.42 -14.47
C VAL A 42 6.57 6.54 -14.56
N ASP A 43 5.98 6.28 -15.71
CA ASP A 43 4.53 6.26 -15.93
C ASP A 43 3.84 5.14 -15.14
N ASP A 44 4.45 3.95 -15.07
CA ASP A 44 3.94 2.84 -14.25
C ASP A 44 3.86 3.24 -12.77
N PHE A 45 4.79 4.05 -12.27
CA PHE A 45 4.73 4.59 -10.90
C PHE A 45 3.62 5.62 -10.69
N GLN A 46 3.19 6.32 -11.73
CA GLN A 46 2.04 7.23 -11.67
C GLN A 46 0.72 6.43 -11.56
N ASN A 47 0.66 5.27 -12.21
CA ASN A 47 -0.50 4.38 -12.21
C ASN A 47 -0.71 3.56 -10.92
N TYR A 48 0.06 3.81 -9.85
CA TYR A 48 -0.16 3.13 -8.56
C TYR A 48 -0.78 4.04 -7.50
N LEU A 49 -1.74 3.53 -6.75
CA LEU A 49 -2.34 4.19 -5.59
C LEU A 49 -2.12 3.33 -4.36
N ARG A 50 -1.46 3.87 -3.33
CA ARG A 50 -1.31 3.18 -2.04
C ARG A 50 -2.54 3.49 -1.18
N VAL A 51 -3.33 2.46 -0.90
CA VAL A 51 -4.53 2.55 -0.08
C VAL A 51 -4.35 1.74 1.18
N ALA A 52 -4.58 2.37 2.32
CA ALA A 52 -4.72 1.71 3.61
C ALA A 52 -6.15 1.20 3.77
N PHE A 53 -6.33 -0.01 4.30
CA PHE A 53 -7.61 -0.52 4.74
C PHE A 53 -7.64 -0.51 6.25
N GLN A 54 -8.66 0.14 6.81
CA GLN A 54 -8.90 0.17 8.24
C GLN A 54 -10.13 -0.69 8.55
N GLU A 55 -9.87 -1.87 9.10
CA GLU A 55 -10.91 -2.76 9.58
C GLU A 55 -11.34 -2.34 10.99
N VAL A 56 -12.60 -2.56 11.36
CA VAL A 56 -13.16 -2.10 12.65
C VAL A 56 -12.46 -2.75 13.85
N ASN A 57 -12.01 -4.00 13.68
CA ASN A 57 -11.50 -4.85 14.76
C ASN A 57 -10.04 -5.28 14.55
N SER A 58 -9.47 -4.94 13.40
CA SER A 58 -8.10 -5.29 13.02
C SER A 58 -7.35 -4.01 12.67
N GLY A 59 -6.04 -3.99 12.92
CA GLY A 59 -5.22 -2.82 12.61
C GLY A 59 -5.24 -2.43 11.12
N CYS A 60 -4.49 -1.38 10.79
CA CYS A 60 -4.42 -0.90 9.42
C CYS A 60 -3.56 -1.81 8.53
N THR A 61 -4.07 -2.19 7.35
CA THR A 61 -3.32 -2.94 6.32
C THR A 61 -3.24 -2.15 5.02
N GLY A 62 -2.04 -1.91 4.49
CA GLY A 62 -1.86 -1.21 3.21
C GLY A 62 -1.74 -2.13 2.00
N LYS A 63 -2.32 -1.74 0.86
CA LYS A 63 -2.06 -2.34 -0.46
C LYS A 63 -1.76 -1.27 -1.51
N THR A 64 -0.90 -1.61 -2.45
CA THR A 64 -0.63 -0.79 -3.64
C THR A 64 -1.48 -1.31 -4.79
N LEU A 65 -2.43 -0.49 -5.24
CA LEU A 65 -3.38 -0.80 -6.30
C LEU A 65 -2.91 -0.18 -7.61
N LEU A 66 -3.14 -0.86 -8.73
CA LEU A 66 -2.99 -0.27 -10.06
C LEU A 66 -4.26 0.51 -10.38
N VAL A 67 -4.17 1.84 -10.51
CA VAL A 67 -5.29 2.77 -10.74
C VAL A 67 -4.89 3.71 -11.87
N ARG A 68 -5.63 3.71 -12.98
CA ARG A 68 -5.37 4.62 -14.11
C ARG A 68 -5.75 6.08 -13.78
N PRO A 69 -5.24 7.09 -14.50
CA PRO A 69 -5.42 8.50 -14.17
C PRO A 69 -6.87 9.03 -14.13
N TYR A 70 -7.83 8.29 -14.67
CA TYR A 70 -9.23 8.68 -14.80
C TYR A 70 -10.21 7.71 -14.13
N VAL A 71 -9.71 6.82 -13.29
CA VAL A 71 -10.56 5.94 -12.49
C VAL A 71 -11.23 6.78 -11.41
N THR A 72 -12.55 6.65 -11.28
CA THR A 72 -13.34 7.39 -10.28
C THR A 72 -13.12 6.82 -8.89
N THR A 73 -13.49 7.59 -7.87
CA THR A 73 -13.45 7.10 -6.49
C THR A 73 -14.35 5.90 -6.29
N GLU A 74 -15.54 5.87 -6.93
CA GLU A 74 -16.44 4.70 -6.94
C GLU A 74 -15.72 3.44 -7.43
N ASP A 75 -15.09 3.50 -8.61
CA ASP A 75 -14.34 2.38 -9.18
C ASP A 75 -13.16 1.96 -8.27
N VAL A 76 -12.48 2.94 -7.64
CA VAL A 76 -11.42 2.64 -6.68
C VAL A 76 -11.97 1.94 -5.42
N CYS A 77 -13.15 2.31 -4.93
CA CYS A 77 -13.82 1.62 -3.82
C CYS A 77 -14.11 0.16 -4.19
N GLN A 78 -14.61 -0.11 -5.39
CA GLN A 78 -14.82 -1.48 -5.89
C GLN A 78 -13.50 -2.27 -5.96
N LEU A 79 -12.44 -1.67 -6.49
CA LEU A 79 -11.09 -2.27 -6.50
C LEU A 79 -10.60 -2.57 -5.07
N CYS A 80 -10.84 -1.65 -4.13
CA CYS A 80 -10.47 -1.85 -2.73
C CYS A 80 -11.25 -3.03 -2.13
N ALA A 81 -12.56 -3.08 -2.30
CA ALA A 81 -13.39 -4.17 -1.81
C ALA A 81 -12.91 -5.54 -2.32
N GLU A 82 -12.60 -5.65 -3.62
CA GLU A 82 -12.11 -6.90 -4.22
C GLU A 82 -10.73 -7.29 -3.68
N LYS A 83 -9.84 -6.31 -3.50
CA LYS A 83 -8.45 -6.55 -3.06
C LYS A 83 -8.37 -6.84 -1.58
N PHE A 84 -9.16 -6.17 -0.76
CA PHE A 84 -9.21 -6.38 0.70
C PHE A 84 -10.20 -7.48 1.10
N LYS A 85 -11.00 -8.01 0.17
CA LYS A 85 -12.01 -9.05 0.41
C LYS A 85 -13.07 -8.61 1.43
N VAL A 86 -13.56 -7.39 1.24
CA VAL A 86 -14.59 -6.79 2.09
C VAL A 86 -15.95 -7.39 1.74
N GLY A 87 -16.71 -7.82 2.75
CA GLY A 87 -18.03 -8.43 2.58
C GLY A 87 -19.11 -7.43 2.16
N ASP A 88 -19.18 -6.28 2.83
CA ASP A 88 -20.20 -5.25 2.62
C ASP A 88 -19.56 -3.95 2.08
N PRO A 89 -19.22 -3.89 0.77
CA PRO A 89 -18.51 -2.74 0.20
C PRO A 89 -19.27 -1.42 0.32
N GLU A 90 -20.61 -1.46 0.27
CA GLU A 90 -21.50 -0.28 0.38
C GLU A 90 -21.38 0.45 1.73
N GLU A 91 -20.87 -0.22 2.76
CA GLU A 91 -20.63 0.43 4.06
C GLU A 91 -19.31 1.19 4.12
N TYR A 92 -18.46 1.09 3.09
CA TYR A 92 -17.11 1.65 3.06
C TYR A 92 -16.98 2.72 2.00
N SER A 93 -16.06 3.65 2.25
CA SER A 93 -15.70 4.68 1.28
C SER A 93 -14.22 4.99 1.36
N LEU A 94 -13.73 5.69 0.33
CA LEU A 94 -12.36 6.14 0.27
C LEU A 94 -12.25 7.53 0.91
N PHE A 95 -11.37 7.62 1.90
CA PHE A 95 -11.05 8.86 2.60
C PHE A 95 -9.63 9.30 2.25
N LEU A 96 -9.42 10.59 2.22
CA LEU A 96 -8.11 11.22 2.25
C LEU A 96 -7.84 11.70 3.68
N PHE A 97 -6.73 11.24 4.25
CA PHE A 97 -6.18 11.78 5.48
C PHE A 97 -5.00 12.68 5.13
N VAL A 98 -5.11 13.97 5.46
CA VAL A 98 -4.11 15.00 5.18
C VAL A 98 -4.20 16.07 6.27
N ASP A 99 -3.06 16.54 6.78
CA ASP A 99 -2.99 17.59 7.80
C ASP A 99 -3.88 17.31 9.03
N GLU A 100 -3.86 16.05 9.50
CA GLU A 100 -4.68 15.57 10.62
C GLU A 100 -6.20 15.61 10.40
N THR A 101 -6.64 15.95 9.19
CA THR A 101 -8.06 15.99 8.81
C THR A 101 -8.45 14.80 7.95
N TRP A 102 -9.69 14.36 8.11
CA TRP A 102 -10.32 13.31 7.31
C TRP A 102 -11.31 13.91 6.32
N GLN A 103 -11.15 13.59 5.05
CA GLN A 103 -12.09 13.99 4.00
C GLN A 103 -12.57 12.76 3.25
N GLN A 104 -13.88 12.51 3.23
CA GLN A 104 -14.46 11.52 2.34
C GLN A 104 -14.39 12.02 0.90
N LEU A 105 -13.91 11.18 -0.01
CA LEU A 105 -13.87 11.52 -1.44
C LEU A 105 -15.24 11.26 -2.06
N ALA A 106 -15.75 12.23 -2.82
CA ALA A 106 -16.97 12.06 -3.58
C ALA A 106 -16.75 11.04 -4.71
N GLU A 107 -17.80 10.29 -5.05
CA GLU A 107 -17.73 9.14 -5.97
C GLU A 107 -17.23 9.53 -7.37
N ASP A 108 -17.53 10.74 -7.83
CA ASP A 108 -17.18 11.31 -9.13
C ASP A 108 -15.77 11.95 -9.18
N THR A 109 -15.02 11.90 -8.08
CA THR A 109 -13.64 12.43 -8.03
C THR A 109 -12.63 11.41 -8.56
N TYR A 110 -11.39 11.87 -8.80
CA TYR A 110 -10.33 11.06 -9.39
C TYR A 110 -9.12 10.97 -8.43
N PRO A 111 -8.96 9.87 -7.66
CA PRO A 111 -7.91 9.75 -6.65
C PRO A 111 -6.48 9.96 -7.16
N GLN A 112 -6.21 9.56 -8.41
CA GLN A 112 -4.90 9.79 -9.04
C GLN A 112 -4.62 11.25 -9.33
N LYS A 113 -5.64 12.02 -9.72
CA LYS A 113 -5.52 13.47 -9.93
C LYS A 113 -5.24 14.18 -8.60
N ILE A 114 -5.94 13.79 -7.54
CA ILE A 114 -5.73 14.31 -6.18
C ILE A 114 -4.30 14.02 -5.70
N LYS A 115 -3.83 12.77 -5.86
CA LYS A 115 -2.44 12.38 -5.55
C LYS A 115 -1.43 13.24 -6.32
N ALA A 116 -1.65 13.47 -7.61
CA ALA A 116 -0.76 14.29 -8.43
C ALA A 116 -0.72 15.76 -7.98
N GLU A 117 -1.88 16.31 -7.62
CA GLU A 117 -2.00 17.68 -7.09
C GLU A 117 -1.29 17.82 -5.74
N LEU A 118 -1.44 16.87 -4.83
CA LEU A 118 -0.77 16.91 -3.52
C LEU A 118 0.76 16.83 -3.66
N HIS A 119 1.26 16.04 -4.61
CA HIS A 119 2.70 15.95 -4.88
C HIS A 119 3.27 17.15 -5.63
N SER A 120 2.48 17.92 -6.37
CA SER A 120 2.97 19.08 -7.11
C SER A 120 3.12 20.34 -6.24
N ARG A 121 2.62 20.31 -4.99
CA ARG A 121 2.73 21.43 -4.05
C ARG A 121 4.20 21.72 -3.71
N PRO A 122 4.57 23.01 -3.50
CA PRO A 122 5.93 23.39 -3.15
C PRO A 122 6.38 22.82 -1.80
N GLN A 123 5.44 22.55 -0.91
CA GLN A 123 5.68 21.88 0.36
C GLN A 123 5.00 20.50 0.34
N PRO A 124 5.75 19.39 0.44
CA PRO A 124 5.18 18.06 0.42
C PRO A 124 4.41 17.81 1.72
N HIS A 125 3.09 17.58 1.60
CA HIS A 125 2.24 17.18 2.70
C HIS A 125 2.24 15.65 2.78
N ILE A 126 2.26 15.09 3.99
CA ILE A 126 2.05 13.65 4.16
C ILE A 126 0.56 13.41 4.04
N PHE A 127 0.17 12.53 3.11
CA PHE A 127 -1.22 12.17 2.92
C PHE A 127 -1.38 10.65 2.77
N HIS A 128 -2.55 10.16 3.14
CA HIS A 128 -2.92 8.75 3.05
C HIS A 128 -4.31 8.59 2.47
N PHE A 129 -4.44 7.74 1.45
CA PHE A 129 -5.74 7.23 1.03
C PHE A 129 -6.11 6.06 1.93
N VAL A 130 -7.29 6.10 2.52
CA VAL A 130 -7.76 5.12 3.51
C VAL A 130 -9.17 4.66 3.13
N TYR A 131 -9.32 3.38 2.86
CA TYR A 131 -10.60 2.72 2.70
C TYR A 131 -11.12 2.27 4.08
N LYS A 132 -12.19 2.91 4.55
CA LYS A 132 -12.77 2.65 5.89
C LYS A 132 -14.29 2.76 5.86
N ARG A 133 -14.94 2.24 6.90
CA ARG A 133 -16.40 2.23 7.02
C ARG A 133 -16.95 3.64 7.22
N ILE A 134 -18.02 3.99 6.53
CA ILE A 134 -18.71 5.29 6.58
C ILE A 134 -19.36 5.50 7.96
N LYS A 135 -19.99 4.44 8.50
CA LYS A 135 -20.80 4.47 9.73
C LYS A 135 -20.04 4.09 11.00
N ASN A 136 -18.71 4.17 11.00
CA ASN A 136 -17.92 3.86 12.19
C ASN A 136 -16.96 4.99 12.50
N ASP A 137 -17.45 5.96 13.25
CA ASP A 137 -16.58 6.91 13.91
C ASP A 137 -16.83 6.97 15.42
N PRO A 138 -16.42 5.94 16.19
CA PRO A 138 -16.22 6.10 17.63
C PRO A 138 -15.03 7.03 17.95
N TYR A 139 -14.24 7.43 16.95
CA TYR A 139 -13.14 8.38 17.04
C TYR A 139 -13.33 9.57 16.09
N GLY A 140 -14.60 9.90 15.79
CA GLY A 140 -14.97 11.08 15.03
C GLY A 140 -14.72 12.28 15.89
N VAL A 141 -13.45 12.62 16.04
CA VAL A 141 -13.01 13.93 16.47
C VAL A 141 -13.47 14.86 15.36
N ILE A 142 -14.71 15.31 15.48
CA ILE A 142 -15.08 16.63 15.00
C ILE A 142 -14.16 17.56 15.79
N PHE A 143 -13.04 17.93 15.19
CA PHE A 143 -12.41 19.18 15.57
C PHE A 143 -13.45 20.24 15.25
N GLN A 144 -14.21 20.64 16.28
CA GLN A 144 -14.95 21.87 16.24
C GLN A 144 -13.93 22.94 15.92
N ASN A 145 -14.04 23.53 14.73
CA ASN A 145 -13.44 24.83 14.47
C ASN A 145 -13.86 25.72 15.65
N GLY A 146 -12.89 26.19 16.41
CA GLY A 146 -13.12 27.19 17.45
C GLY A 146 -13.52 28.49 16.79
N GLU A 147 -14.79 28.64 16.44
CA GLU A 147 -15.47 29.92 16.44
C GLU A 147 -16.02 30.11 17.86
N GLU A 148 -15.16 30.62 18.75
CA GLU A 148 -15.63 31.34 19.93
C GLU A 148 -16.27 32.64 19.44
N ASP A 149 -17.55 32.55 19.05
CA ASP A 149 -18.41 33.70 18.88
C ASP A 149 -18.60 34.36 20.24
N LEU A 150 -17.92 35.49 20.41
CA LEU A 150 -18.06 36.40 21.52
C LEU A 150 -19.49 36.98 21.51
N THR A 151 -20.42 36.36 22.23
CA THR A 151 -21.73 36.96 22.53
C THR A 151 -21.99 37.01 24.03
N THR A 152 -21.71 38.20 24.56
CA THR A 152 -22.38 38.91 25.67
C THR A 152 -23.41 38.16 26.52
N SER A 153 -23.17 38.16 27.84
CA SER A 153 -24.06 38.76 28.85
C SER A 153 -23.27 39.16 30.09
#